data_AF-A0A1E7RAR6-F1
#
_entry.id   AF-A0A1E7RAR6-F1
#
_cell.length_a   1.000
_cell.length_b   1.000
_cell.length_c   1.000
_cell.angle_alpha   90.00
_cell.angle_beta   90.00
_cell.angle_gamma   90.00
#
_symmetry.space_group_name_H-M   'P 1'
#
loop_
_entity.id
_entity.type
_entity.pdbx_description
1 polymer ?
#
loop_
_entity_poly.entity_id
_entity_poly.type
_entity_poly.pdbx_seq_one_letter_code
_entity_poly.pdbx_strand_id
1 'polypeptide(L)'
;MCMSESCGCDKKSCQKDTLPDSILNLSNAEDKKLKLTTYSIPDMDCAAEEQIIRMALSTIQEIHRLTFNLAERQLKVLHTCDEYIITDKLKTLDMGAQLDLTQQIPQQQQISLYYIPKMDCHAEEQIVRLALANVNEIQQLNFDLNHRQLEIVHQQGLPIINTRLEALDFGAQLIKTDQCQKPRTFDQDNIQQQRKTLQLLLLINGVLFFIEFISGIIASSTGLIADSLDMFADAAVYGIALYVVGKAAKYQLKAAHLSGWIQLGLACMVIFDVIRRFLIGSEPQSMLMIGIGLLALIANITCLLLLSNHKENGAHMKASWIFSANDVIVNLGVIIAGGLVYLTESHYPDLLIGMIVSLFVLNGARKILALK
;
A
#
# COMPACT_ATOMS: atom_id res chain seq x y z
N MET A 1 62.98 21.52 -14.05
CA MET A 1 63.82 21.28 -15.25
C MET A 1 63.77 19.78 -15.48
N CYS A 2 63.08 19.15 -16.44
CA CYS A 2 62.21 19.44 -17.59
C CYS A 2 61.32 18.17 -17.73
N MET A 3 59.99 18.22 -17.93
CA MET A 3 59.23 18.25 -19.19
C MET A 3 59.42 17.07 -20.17
N SER A 4 58.27 16.59 -20.67
CA SER A 4 57.90 16.17 -22.04
C SER A 4 57.63 14.70 -22.38
N GLU A 5 56.49 14.54 -23.05
CA GLU A 5 55.87 13.40 -23.74
C GLU A 5 56.70 12.84 -24.92
N SER A 6 56.48 11.58 -25.32
CA SER A 6 55.88 11.20 -26.62
C SER A 6 56.22 9.77 -27.11
N CYS A 7 55.14 9.07 -27.50
CA CYS A 7 54.91 8.11 -28.61
C CYS A 7 56.05 7.46 -29.44
N GLY A 8 55.85 6.15 -29.72
CA GLY A 8 56.39 5.43 -30.87
C GLY A 8 55.72 4.05 -31.06
N CYS A 9 54.71 3.96 -31.92
CA CYS A 9 54.04 2.73 -32.34
C CYS A 9 54.87 1.94 -33.37
N ASP A 10 54.91 0.61 -33.23
CA ASP A 10 55.18 -0.29 -34.36
C ASP A 10 54.00 -1.27 -34.55
N LYS A 11 53.49 -1.31 -35.78
CA LYS A 11 52.28 -2.05 -36.18
C LYS A 11 52.63 -3.49 -36.57
N LYS A 12 51.95 -4.47 -35.97
CA LYS A 12 51.13 -5.54 -36.64
C LYS A 12 50.89 -6.72 -35.70
N SER A 13 49.68 -6.83 -35.14
CA SER A 13 49.03 -8.11 -34.82
C SER A 13 47.52 -7.88 -34.75
N CYS A 14 46.74 -8.61 -35.56
CA CYS A 14 45.29 -8.64 -35.50
C CYS A 14 44.78 -10.07 -35.79
N GLN A 15 44.10 -10.62 -34.77
CA GLN A 15 42.91 -11.49 -34.76
C GLN A 15 42.89 -12.86 -35.49
N LYS A 16 42.48 -13.92 -34.77
CA LYS A 16 41.06 -14.32 -34.57
C LYS A 16 40.92 -15.51 -33.60
N ASP A 17 39.92 -15.43 -32.72
CA ASP A 17 39.47 -16.45 -31.76
C ASP A 17 38.63 -17.59 -32.39
N THR A 18 38.78 -18.83 -31.89
CA THR A 18 37.72 -19.87 -31.81
C THR A 18 38.09 -20.97 -30.81
N LEU A 19 37.07 -21.48 -30.09
CA LEU A 19 37.05 -22.45 -28.97
C LEU A 19 37.72 -23.83 -29.23
N PRO A 20 37.96 -24.64 -28.16
CA PRO A 20 37.21 -25.92 -28.08
C PRO A 20 36.73 -26.36 -26.67
N ASP A 21 35.78 -27.30 -26.74
CA ASP A 21 34.97 -27.97 -25.70
C ASP A 21 35.69 -28.99 -24.79
N SER A 22 34.92 -29.42 -23.77
CA SER A 22 35.06 -30.56 -22.82
C SER A 22 35.67 -30.18 -21.45
N ILE A 23 34.94 -30.26 -20.33
CA ILE A 23 34.32 -31.47 -19.74
C ILE A 23 32.91 -31.19 -19.18
N LEU A 24 31.91 -31.91 -19.72
CA LEU A 24 30.66 -32.28 -19.04
C LEU A 24 30.99 -33.27 -17.90
N ASN A 25 30.50 -33.04 -16.67
CA ASN A 25 29.46 -33.88 -16.02
C ASN A 25 29.37 -33.75 -14.47
N LEU A 26 28.13 -33.45 -14.04
CA LEU A 26 27.36 -34.12 -12.97
C LEU A 26 27.83 -34.03 -11.51
N SER A 27 27.16 -33.20 -10.69
CA SER A 27 26.18 -33.69 -9.70
C SER A 27 25.57 -32.55 -8.85
N ASN A 28 24.24 -32.43 -8.93
CA ASN A 28 23.30 -32.04 -7.88
C ASN A 28 23.54 -30.71 -7.13
N ALA A 29 23.16 -29.60 -7.75
CA ALA A 29 22.41 -28.59 -7.00
C ALA A 29 20.98 -29.14 -6.84
N GLU A 30 20.80 -30.10 -5.94
CA GLU A 30 19.46 -30.47 -5.48
C GLU A 30 18.77 -29.19 -5.02
N ASP A 31 17.58 -28.93 -5.56
CA ASP A 31 16.63 -27.95 -5.04
C ASP A 31 16.52 -28.13 -3.53
N LYS A 32 17.27 -27.34 -2.75
CA LYS A 32 17.25 -27.39 -1.30
C LYS A 32 15.86 -26.95 -0.83
N LYS A 33 14.97 -27.93 -0.66
CA LYS A 33 13.58 -27.73 -0.25
C LYS A 33 13.56 -27.08 1.13
N LEU A 34 12.67 -26.11 1.31
CA LEU A 34 12.49 -25.42 2.59
C LEU A 34 11.97 -26.42 3.64
N LYS A 35 12.71 -26.57 4.74
CA LYS A 35 12.39 -27.46 5.85
C LYS A 35 12.10 -26.64 7.12
N LEU A 36 11.16 -27.11 7.92
CA LEU A 36 10.94 -26.66 9.30
C LEU A 36 11.36 -27.79 10.24
N THR A 37 12.39 -27.56 11.04
CA THR A 37 12.82 -28.51 12.07
C THR A 37 12.50 -27.97 13.45
N THR A 38 11.84 -28.78 14.27
CA THR A 38 11.53 -28.48 15.66
C THR A 38 12.51 -29.23 16.56
N TYR A 39 13.04 -28.53 17.55
CA TYR A 39 13.91 -29.05 18.59
C TYR A 39 13.30 -28.82 19.97
N SER A 40 13.44 -29.81 20.85
CA SER A 40 13.24 -29.66 22.29
C SER A 40 14.60 -29.36 22.93
N ILE A 41 14.69 -28.28 23.71
CA ILE A 41 15.93 -27.82 24.37
C ILE A 41 15.63 -27.64 25.86
N PRO A 42 15.82 -28.69 26.68
CA PRO A 42 15.42 -28.70 28.10
C PRO A 42 15.95 -27.52 28.91
N ASP A 43 17.16 -27.04 28.62
CA ASP A 43 17.82 -25.99 29.41
C ASP A 43 17.56 -24.58 28.87
N MET A 44 16.68 -24.40 27.88
CA MET A 44 16.31 -23.10 27.30
C MET A 44 15.20 -22.41 28.10
N ASP A 45 15.42 -22.18 29.39
CA ASP A 45 14.40 -21.69 30.32
C ASP A 45 14.42 -20.17 30.56
N CYS A 46 15.45 -19.46 30.08
CA CYS A 46 15.50 -18.00 30.16
C CYS A 46 16.01 -17.33 28.87
N ALA A 47 15.88 -15.99 28.84
CA ALA A 47 16.26 -15.19 27.67
C ALA A 47 17.78 -15.23 27.40
N ALA A 48 18.61 -15.56 28.39
CA ALA A 48 20.05 -15.68 28.22
C ALA A 48 20.40 -16.90 27.35
N GLU A 49 19.80 -18.06 27.60
CA GLU A 49 20.03 -19.28 26.83
C GLU A 49 19.49 -19.14 25.40
N GLU A 50 18.35 -18.47 25.22
CA GLU A 50 17.86 -18.09 23.88
C GLU A 50 18.92 -17.31 23.08
N GLN A 51 19.54 -16.30 23.68
CA GLN A 51 20.54 -15.48 23.01
C GLN A 51 21.81 -16.27 22.67
N ILE A 52 22.25 -17.17 23.55
CA ILE A 52 23.38 -18.06 23.27
C ILE A 52 23.08 -18.94 22.05
N ILE A 53 21.88 -19.52 21.98
CA ILE A 53 21.46 -20.35 20.84
C ILE A 53 21.39 -19.51 19.56
N ARG A 54 20.84 -18.30 19.62
CA ARG A 54 20.75 -17.39 18.48
C ARG A 54 22.14 -17.00 17.95
N MET A 55 23.09 -16.72 18.83
CA MET A 55 24.49 -16.42 18.45
C MET A 55 25.20 -17.64 17.87
N ALA A 56 24.96 -18.83 18.41
CA ALA A 56 25.58 -20.05 17.91
C ALA A 56 25.10 -20.40 16.49
N LEU A 57 23.80 -20.20 16.23
CA LEU A 57 23.20 -20.52 14.94
C LEU A 57 23.37 -19.42 13.88
N SER A 58 23.77 -18.19 14.26
CA SER A 58 23.95 -17.09 13.30
C SER A 58 25.06 -17.33 12.28
N THR A 59 25.94 -18.31 12.51
CA THR A 59 27.03 -18.67 11.58
C THR A 59 26.56 -19.51 10.39
N ILE A 60 25.31 -20.01 10.40
CA ILE A 60 24.76 -20.87 9.35
C ILE A 60 23.93 -20.02 8.39
N GLN A 61 24.39 -19.84 7.15
CA GLN A 61 23.76 -18.95 6.16
C GLN A 61 22.43 -19.50 5.63
N GLU A 62 22.24 -20.81 5.68
CA GLU A 62 21.02 -21.49 5.22
C GLU A 62 19.87 -21.51 6.24
N ILE A 63 20.02 -20.84 7.39
CA ILE A 63 18.93 -20.60 8.34
C ILE A 63 18.20 -19.31 7.97
N HIS A 64 16.90 -19.42 7.75
CA HIS A 64 16.04 -18.29 7.38
C HIS A 64 15.34 -17.67 8.58
N ARG A 65 14.95 -18.48 9.59
CA ARG A 65 14.24 -17.98 10.77
C ARG A 65 14.42 -18.91 11.98
N LEU A 66 14.52 -18.31 13.16
CA LEU A 66 14.45 -18.97 14.46
C LEU A 66 13.21 -18.49 15.21
N THR A 67 12.45 -19.42 15.79
CA THR A 67 11.29 -19.13 16.64
C THR A 67 11.43 -19.90 17.94
N PHE A 68 11.42 -19.17 19.06
CA PHE A 68 11.63 -19.74 20.39
C PHE A 68 10.32 -19.77 21.17
N ASN A 69 10.08 -20.87 21.87
CA ASN A 69 9.03 -21.00 22.87
C ASN A 69 9.68 -21.42 24.20
N LEU A 70 9.96 -20.45 25.06
CA LEU A 70 10.57 -20.67 26.38
C LEU A 70 9.67 -21.50 27.31
N ALA A 71 8.34 -21.32 27.21
CA ALA A 71 7.38 -22.03 28.05
C ALA A 71 7.33 -23.53 27.72
N GLU A 72 7.44 -23.88 26.43
CA GLU A 72 7.45 -25.27 25.96
C GLU A 72 8.86 -25.83 25.75
N ARG A 73 9.91 -25.03 26.01
CA ARG A 73 11.32 -25.39 25.78
C ARG A 73 11.59 -25.85 24.34
N GLN A 74 10.96 -25.17 23.37
CA GLN A 74 11.04 -25.53 21.95
C GLN A 74 11.69 -24.46 21.09
N LEU A 75 12.53 -24.90 20.16
CA LEU A 75 13.08 -24.09 19.08
C LEU A 75 12.59 -24.61 17.73
N LYS A 76 12.00 -23.73 16.92
CA LYS A 76 11.65 -24.02 15.52
C LYS A 76 12.61 -23.29 14.59
N VAL A 77 13.27 -24.04 13.72
CA VAL A 77 14.27 -23.57 12.76
C VAL A 77 13.74 -23.75 11.35
N LEU A 78 13.60 -22.65 10.62
CA LEU A 78 13.29 -22.65 9.20
C LEU A 78 14.62 -22.59 8.42
N HIS A 79 14.89 -23.61 7.59
CA HIS A 79 16.20 -23.73 6.94
C HIS A 79 16.12 -24.47 5.60
N THR A 80 17.20 -24.36 4.83
CA THR A 80 17.41 -25.09 3.57
C THR A 80 18.60 -26.04 3.63
N CYS A 81 19.34 -26.07 4.73
CA CYS A 81 20.44 -27.00 4.94
C CYS A 81 19.96 -28.37 5.41
N ASP A 82 20.91 -29.27 5.62
CA ASP A 82 20.62 -30.53 6.28
C ASP A 82 20.52 -30.31 7.79
N GLU A 83 19.51 -30.93 8.40
CA GLU A 83 19.18 -30.79 9.82
C GLU A 83 20.35 -31.17 10.75
N TYR A 84 21.27 -32.04 10.30
CA TYR A 84 22.43 -32.43 11.09
C TYR A 84 23.38 -31.25 11.35
N ILE A 85 23.48 -30.26 10.44
CA ILE A 85 24.36 -29.08 10.61
C ILE A 85 23.88 -28.24 11.79
N ILE A 86 22.56 -28.06 11.90
CA ILE A 86 21.94 -27.35 13.02
C ILE A 86 22.05 -28.18 14.30
N THR A 87 21.79 -29.49 14.20
CA THR A 87 21.85 -30.41 15.34
C THR A 87 23.25 -30.46 15.95
N ASP A 88 24.30 -30.55 15.13
CA ASP A 88 25.69 -30.57 15.59
C ASP A 88 26.04 -29.27 16.31
N LYS A 89 25.64 -28.13 15.74
CA LYS A 89 25.86 -26.82 16.36
C LYS A 89 25.15 -26.69 17.71
N LEU A 90 23.91 -27.14 17.81
CA LEU A 90 23.16 -27.13 19.07
C LEU A 90 23.76 -28.08 20.12
N LYS A 91 24.31 -29.23 19.70
CA LYS A 91 25.01 -30.14 20.63
C LYS A 91 26.24 -29.52 21.26
N THR A 92 26.95 -28.63 20.55
CA THR A 92 28.12 -27.93 21.13
C THR A 92 27.78 -27.01 22.31
N LEU A 93 26.51 -26.67 22.51
CA LEU A 93 26.05 -25.79 23.59
C LEU A 93 25.77 -26.53 24.90
N ASP A 94 25.75 -27.87 24.88
CA ASP A 94 25.46 -28.73 26.04
C ASP A 94 24.12 -28.41 26.74
N MET A 95 23.12 -27.91 26.00
CA MET A 95 21.78 -27.54 26.49
C MET A 95 20.72 -28.64 26.31
N GLY A 96 21.16 -29.88 26.05
CA GLY A 96 20.27 -31.04 25.90
C GLY A 96 19.39 -31.05 24.64
N ALA A 97 19.76 -30.32 23.57
CA ALA A 97 18.94 -30.20 22.36
C ALA A 97 18.65 -31.55 21.68
N GLN A 98 17.38 -31.86 21.46
CA GLN A 98 16.88 -33.05 20.77
C GLN A 98 16.04 -32.65 19.56
N LEU A 99 16.26 -33.30 18.42
CA LEU A 99 15.46 -33.10 17.21
C LEU A 99 14.14 -33.85 17.36
N ASP A 100 13.02 -33.13 17.32
CA ASP A 100 11.68 -33.71 17.43
C ASP A 100 11.16 -34.13 16.05
N LEU A 101 11.13 -33.18 15.10
CA LEU A 101 10.53 -33.39 13.78
C LEU A 101 11.11 -32.44 12.74
N THR A 102 11.39 -32.97 11.55
CA THR A 102 11.66 -32.18 10.33
C THR A 102 10.50 -32.36 9.35
N GLN A 103 9.88 -31.27 8.94
CA GLN A 103 8.83 -31.25 7.93
C GLN A 103 9.30 -30.47 6.70
N GLN A 104 9.08 -31.02 5.51
CA GLN A 104 9.20 -30.24 4.28
C GLN A 104 7.98 -29.33 4.14
N ILE A 105 8.21 -28.03 3.94
CA ILE A 105 7.12 -27.10 3.66
C ILE A 105 6.82 -27.17 2.15
N PRO A 106 5.62 -27.61 1.72
CA PRO A 106 5.27 -27.65 0.30
C PRO A 106 5.20 -26.22 -0.28
N GLN A 107 6.06 -25.93 -1.27
CA GLN A 107 6.05 -24.69 -2.04
C GLN A 107 5.12 -24.79 -3.26
N GLN A 108 3.81 -24.59 -3.09
CA GLN A 108 2.94 -24.28 -4.24
C GLN A 108 2.29 -22.91 -4.03
N GLN A 109 3.08 -21.87 -4.24
CA GLN A 109 2.59 -20.51 -4.46
C GLN A 109 2.49 -20.29 -5.97
N GLN A 110 1.30 -19.93 -6.42
CA GLN A 110 1.04 -19.45 -7.77
C GLN A 110 0.98 -17.92 -7.76
N ILE A 111 1.48 -17.32 -8.83
CA ILE A 111 1.42 -15.89 -9.07
C ILE A 111 0.56 -15.67 -10.30
N SER A 112 -0.59 -15.04 -10.13
CA SER A 112 -1.45 -14.66 -11.25
C SER A 112 -1.38 -13.16 -11.50
N LEU A 113 -1.12 -12.79 -12.75
CA LEU A 113 -1.06 -11.40 -13.20
C LEU A 113 -2.35 -11.05 -13.94
N TYR A 114 -3.03 -10.01 -13.46
CA TYR A 114 -4.24 -9.46 -14.06
C TYR A 114 -3.97 -8.07 -14.63
N TYR A 115 -4.63 -7.73 -15.72
CA TYR A 115 -4.80 -6.36 -16.20
C TYR A 115 -6.20 -5.88 -15.83
N ILE A 116 -6.31 -4.72 -15.17
CA ILE A 116 -7.58 -4.17 -14.68
C ILE A 116 -7.75 -2.75 -15.23
N PRO A 117 -8.41 -2.57 -16.40
CA PRO A 117 -8.52 -1.29 -17.10
C PRO A 117 -9.01 -0.11 -16.26
N LYS A 118 -9.97 -0.31 -15.36
CA LYS A 118 -10.53 0.75 -14.50
C LYS A 118 -9.77 0.96 -13.18
N MET A 119 -8.66 0.25 -12.94
CA MET A 119 -7.86 0.38 -11.70
C MET A 119 -6.82 1.50 -11.83
N ASP A 120 -7.27 2.71 -12.09
CA ASP A 120 -6.42 3.87 -12.36
C ASP A 120 -6.18 4.77 -11.14
N CYS A 121 -6.91 4.58 -10.03
CA CYS A 121 -6.59 5.26 -8.77
C CYS A 121 -6.73 4.36 -7.52
N HIS A 122 -6.28 4.88 -6.38
CA HIS A 122 -6.28 4.18 -5.08
C HIS A 122 -7.69 3.79 -4.62
N ALA A 123 -8.73 4.57 -4.93
CA ALA A 123 -10.10 4.17 -4.62
C ALA A 123 -10.44 2.85 -5.31
N GLU A 124 -10.10 2.70 -6.58
CA GLU A 124 -10.27 1.44 -7.32
C GLU A 124 -9.30 0.34 -6.85
N GLU A 125 -8.05 0.65 -6.50
CA GLU A 125 -7.14 -0.31 -5.85
C GLU A 125 -7.76 -0.88 -4.58
N GLN A 126 -8.26 0.01 -3.71
CA GLN A 126 -8.88 -0.39 -2.44
C GLN A 126 -10.16 -1.18 -2.68
N ILE A 127 -10.97 -0.81 -3.68
CA ILE A 127 -12.14 -1.61 -4.09
C ILE A 127 -11.72 -3.02 -4.51
N VAL A 128 -10.66 -3.16 -5.31
CA VAL A 128 -10.12 -4.46 -5.72
C VAL A 128 -9.55 -5.24 -4.53
N ARG A 129 -8.81 -4.57 -3.64
CA ARG A 129 -8.27 -5.15 -2.41
C ARG A 129 -9.39 -5.64 -1.48
N LEU A 130 -10.47 -4.88 -1.32
CA LEU A 130 -11.64 -5.26 -0.52
C LEU A 130 -12.38 -6.45 -1.15
N ALA A 131 -12.56 -6.47 -2.47
CA ALA A 131 -13.23 -7.57 -3.16
C ALA A 131 -12.49 -8.90 -2.99
N LEU A 132 -11.16 -8.84 -2.89
CA LEU A 132 -10.29 -9.99 -2.71
C LEU A 132 -9.96 -10.31 -1.25
N ALA A 133 -10.29 -9.45 -0.29
CA ALA A 133 -9.94 -9.59 1.12
C ALA A 133 -10.54 -10.84 1.80
N ASN A 134 -11.61 -11.42 1.24
CA ASN A 134 -12.29 -12.61 1.75
C ASN A 134 -11.86 -13.92 1.06
N VAL A 135 -10.86 -13.88 0.17
CA VAL A 135 -10.35 -15.08 -0.50
C VAL A 135 -9.20 -15.62 0.34
N ASN A 136 -9.46 -16.68 1.10
CA ASN A 136 -8.52 -17.26 2.07
C ASN A 136 -7.26 -17.84 1.41
N GLU A 137 -7.37 -18.15 0.12
CA GLU A 137 -6.30 -18.72 -0.69
C GLU A 137 -5.29 -17.68 -1.17
N ILE A 138 -5.61 -16.38 -1.05
CA ILE A 138 -4.73 -15.26 -1.38
C ILE A 138 -3.81 -14.98 -0.20
N GLN A 139 -2.51 -15.01 -0.46
CA GLN A 139 -1.48 -14.70 0.52
C GLN A 139 -1.01 -13.25 0.41
N GLN A 140 -0.96 -12.72 -0.81
CA GLN A 140 -0.49 -11.36 -1.05
C GLN A 140 -1.11 -10.77 -2.32
N LEU A 141 -1.34 -9.47 -2.29
CA LEU A 141 -1.75 -8.66 -3.43
C LEU A 141 -0.72 -7.56 -3.65
N ASN A 142 -0.22 -7.46 -4.87
CA ASN A 142 0.69 -6.40 -5.30
C ASN A 142 0.08 -5.66 -6.48
N PHE A 143 -0.01 -4.34 -6.37
CA PHE A 143 -0.72 -3.50 -7.32
C PHE A 143 0.28 -2.60 -8.05
N ASP A 144 0.25 -2.64 -9.37
CA ASP A 144 0.94 -1.69 -10.24
C ASP A 144 -0.09 -0.84 -10.98
N LEU A 145 -0.42 0.31 -10.39
CA LEU A 145 -1.36 1.27 -10.98
C LEU A 145 -0.82 1.90 -12.28
N ASN A 146 0.50 1.94 -12.52
CA ASN A 146 1.04 2.51 -13.76
C ASN A 146 0.71 1.64 -14.96
N HIS A 147 0.86 0.32 -14.80
CA HIS A 147 0.54 -0.65 -15.84
C HIS A 147 -0.89 -1.20 -15.73
N ARG A 148 -1.65 -0.75 -14.71
CA ARG A 148 -2.98 -1.24 -14.34
C ARG A 148 -2.98 -2.76 -14.14
N GLN A 149 -1.95 -3.23 -13.45
CA GLN A 149 -1.71 -4.65 -13.22
C GLN A 149 -1.86 -5.01 -11.74
N LEU A 150 -2.41 -6.19 -11.50
CA LEU A 150 -2.50 -6.80 -10.18
C LEU A 150 -1.79 -8.15 -10.20
N GLU A 151 -0.75 -8.29 -9.40
CA GLU A 151 -0.06 -9.54 -9.13
C GLU A 151 -0.60 -10.15 -7.84
N ILE A 152 -1.14 -11.36 -7.93
CA ILE A 152 -1.78 -12.07 -6.82
C ILE A 152 -0.93 -13.29 -6.51
N VAL A 153 -0.41 -13.36 -5.28
CA VAL A 153 0.21 -14.58 -4.75
C VAL A 153 -0.88 -15.38 -4.06
N HIS A 154 -1.17 -16.56 -4.57
CA HIS A 154 -2.19 -17.46 -4.03
C HIS A 154 -1.70 -18.91 -4.06
N GLN A 155 -2.33 -19.79 -3.29
CA GLN A 155 -2.03 -21.24 -3.38
C GLN A 155 -2.93 -21.92 -4.41
N GLN A 156 -4.23 -21.63 -4.31
CA GLN A 156 -5.32 -22.19 -5.11
C GLN A 156 -6.43 -21.13 -5.28
N GLY A 157 -7.56 -21.47 -5.90
CA GLY A 157 -8.74 -20.58 -5.90
C GLY A 157 -8.82 -19.56 -7.03
N LEU A 158 -8.05 -19.74 -8.11
CA LEU A 158 -8.13 -18.90 -9.33
C LEU A 158 -9.58 -18.66 -9.83
N PRO A 159 -10.50 -19.65 -9.83
CA PRO A 159 -11.89 -19.41 -10.23
C PRO A 159 -12.62 -18.40 -9.33
N ILE A 160 -12.39 -18.47 -8.01
CA ILE A 160 -13.00 -17.55 -7.04
C ILE A 160 -12.45 -16.14 -7.22
N ILE A 161 -11.13 -16.03 -7.44
CA ILE A 161 -10.46 -14.76 -7.73
C ILE A 161 -11.04 -14.12 -8.99
N ASN A 162 -11.18 -14.89 -10.07
CA ASN A 162 -11.79 -14.40 -11.32
C ASN A 162 -13.21 -13.90 -11.08
N THR A 163 -14.07 -14.70 -10.43
CA THR A 163 -15.45 -14.30 -10.17
C THR A 163 -15.54 -13.02 -9.33
N ARG A 164 -14.64 -12.83 -8.36
CA ARG A 164 -14.59 -11.61 -7.53
C ARG A 164 -14.14 -10.39 -8.33
N LEU A 165 -13.15 -10.54 -9.21
CA LEU A 165 -12.67 -9.46 -10.07
C LEU A 165 -13.67 -9.10 -11.18
N GLU A 166 -14.36 -10.10 -11.74
CA GLU A 166 -15.43 -9.89 -12.74
C GLU A 166 -16.61 -9.12 -12.13
N ALA A 167 -16.99 -9.43 -10.88
CA ALA A 167 -18.08 -8.77 -10.18
C ALA A 167 -17.87 -7.25 -9.96
N LEU A 168 -16.63 -6.76 -10.07
CA LEU A 168 -16.31 -5.33 -9.95
C LEU A 168 -16.65 -4.52 -11.22
N ASP A 169 -16.90 -5.17 -12.35
CA ASP A 169 -17.08 -4.51 -13.66
C ASP A 169 -15.89 -3.60 -14.04
N PHE A 170 -14.69 -3.91 -13.56
CA PHE A 170 -13.46 -3.15 -13.87
C PHE A 170 -12.75 -3.64 -15.13
N GLY A 171 -13.29 -4.69 -15.77
CA GLY A 171 -12.75 -5.29 -17.00
C GLY A 171 -11.51 -6.15 -16.77
N ALA A 172 -11.37 -6.76 -15.59
CA ALA A 172 -10.20 -7.55 -15.22
C ALA A 172 -9.96 -8.71 -16.20
N GLN A 173 -8.74 -8.84 -16.70
CA GLN A 173 -8.32 -9.90 -17.61
C GLN A 173 -7.09 -10.61 -17.05
N LEU A 174 -7.14 -11.93 -16.95
CA LEU A 174 -5.97 -12.73 -16.56
C LEU A 174 -4.96 -12.74 -17.72
N ILE A 175 -3.76 -12.21 -17.47
CA ILE A 175 -2.65 -12.22 -18.44
C ILE A 175 -1.91 -13.56 -18.38
N LYS A 176 -1.46 -13.95 -17.18
CA LYS A 176 -0.66 -15.17 -16.98
C LYS A 176 -0.73 -15.68 -15.55
N THR A 177 -0.43 -16.96 -15.36
CA THR A 177 -0.24 -17.58 -14.05
C THR A 177 1.07 -18.36 -14.05
N ASP A 178 1.99 -17.96 -13.17
CA ASP A 178 3.31 -18.57 -13.01
C ASP A 178 3.38 -19.33 -11.67
N GLN A 179 4.23 -20.35 -11.56
CA GLN A 179 4.51 -21.03 -10.30
C GLN A 179 5.78 -20.44 -9.66
N CYS A 180 5.72 -20.09 -8.37
CA CYS A 180 6.81 -19.44 -7.67
C CYS A 180 7.73 -20.46 -6.98
N GLN A 181 9.00 -20.53 -7.40
CA GLN A 181 10.02 -21.46 -6.85
C GLN A 181 10.76 -20.92 -5.60
N LYS A 182 10.46 -19.69 -5.15
CA LYS A 182 10.98 -19.13 -3.89
C LYS A 182 9.91 -18.30 -3.20
N PRO A 183 9.75 -18.41 -1.86
CA PRO A 183 8.93 -17.48 -1.11
C PRO A 183 9.60 -16.10 -1.13
N ARG A 184 8.99 -15.12 -1.80
CA ARG A 184 9.43 -13.72 -1.70
C ARG A 184 8.97 -13.18 -0.35
N THR A 185 9.88 -13.06 0.61
CA THR A 185 9.65 -12.26 1.82
C THR A 185 9.92 -10.81 1.47
N PHE A 186 8.88 -9.98 1.45
CA PHE A 186 9.00 -8.53 1.27
C PHE A 186 9.11 -7.83 2.64
N ASP A 187 9.99 -6.82 2.73
CA ASP A 187 10.47 -6.17 3.97
C ASP A 187 9.35 -5.67 4.91
N GLN A 188 9.39 -6.12 6.16
CA GLN A 188 8.48 -5.69 7.23
C GLN A 188 8.70 -4.24 7.68
N ASP A 189 9.86 -3.65 7.38
CA ASP A 189 10.19 -2.26 7.73
C ASP A 189 9.35 -1.23 6.95
N ASN A 190 8.85 -1.58 5.75
CA ASN A 190 7.99 -0.71 4.95
C ASN A 190 6.59 -0.51 5.55
N ILE A 191 6.04 -1.50 6.26
CA ILE A 191 4.65 -1.47 6.76
C ILE A 191 4.48 -0.44 7.88
N GLN A 192 5.46 -0.32 8.77
CA GLN A 192 5.38 0.58 9.93
C GLN A 192 5.56 2.06 9.51
N GLN A 193 6.40 2.32 8.52
CA GLN A 193 6.62 3.64 7.97
C GLN A 193 5.43 4.10 7.10
N GLN A 194 4.86 3.21 6.29
CA GLN A 194 3.61 3.45 5.57
C GLN A 194 2.44 3.75 6.51
N ARG A 195 2.32 3.04 7.64
CA ARG A 195 1.28 3.27 8.64
C ARG A 195 1.38 4.67 9.27
N LYS A 196 2.59 5.15 9.57
CA LYS A 196 2.80 6.51 10.12
C LYS A 196 2.44 7.59 9.11
N THR A 197 2.81 7.40 7.84
CA THR A 197 2.43 8.33 6.77
C THR A 197 0.91 8.39 6.57
N LEU A 198 0.23 7.24 6.56
CA LEU A 198 -1.23 7.16 6.49
C LEU A 198 -1.91 7.81 7.71
N GLN A 199 -1.36 7.63 8.91
CA GLN A 199 -1.85 8.30 10.12
C GLN A 199 -1.70 9.82 10.05
N LEU A 200 -0.60 10.31 9.48
CA LEU A 200 -0.37 11.73 9.29
C LEU A 200 -1.34 12.32 8.26
N LEU A 201 -1.54 11.66 7.11
CA LEU A 201 -2.52 12.05 6.10
C LEU A 201 -3.94 12.08 6.65
N LEU A 202 -4.32 11.03 7.40
CA LEU A 202 -5.60 10.98 8.12
C LEU A 202 -5.77 12.19 9.05
N LEU A 203 -4.74 12.52 9.82
CA LEU A 203 -4.80 13.63 10.77
C LEU A 203 -4.92 14.98 10.05
N ILE A 204 -4.17 15.20 8.97
CA ILE A 204 -4.22 16.45 8.21
C ILE A 204 -5.60 16.63 7.57
N ASN A 205 -6.09 15.66 6.80
CA ASN A 205 -7.40 15.75 6.14
C ASN A 205 -8.54 15.82 7.17
N GLY A 206 -8.43 15.09 8.29
CA GLY A 206 -9.39 15.16 9.38
C GLY A 206 -9.46 16.53 10.04
N VAL A 207 -8.31 17.20 10.26
CA VAL A 207 -8.27 18.56 10.83
C VAL A 207 -8.79 19.60 9.84
N LEU A 208 -8.38 19.51 8.57
CA LEU A 208 -8.84 20.41 7.51
C LEU A 208 -10.35 20.31 7.32
N PHE A 209 -10.92 19.10 7.32
CA PHE A 209 -12.37 18.92 7.28
C PHE A 209 -13.10 19.79 8.31
N PHE A 210 -12.69 19.76 9.58
CA PHE A 210 -13.36 20.58 10.60
C PHE A 210 -13.15 22.08 10.39
N ILE A 211 -11.93 22.49 10.02
CA ILE A 211 -11.61 23.91 9.77
C ILE A 211 -12.47 24.44 8.62
N GLU A 212 -12.50 23.74 7.49
CA GLU A 212 -13.21 24.16 6.29
C GLU A 212 -14.72 24.04 6.43
N PHE A 213 -15.23 22.98 7.08
CA PHE A 213 -16.67 22.83 7.30
C PHE A 213 -17.22 23.95 8.19
N ILE A 214 -16.55 24.23 9.31
CA ILE A 214 -16.96 25.30 10.24
C ILE A 214 -16.82 26.66 9.54
N SER A 215 -15.69 26.89 8.86
CA SER A 215 -15.45 28.15 8.16
C SER A 215 -16.41 28.34 6.98
N GLY A 216 -16.79 27.28 6.27
CA GLY A 216 -17.74 27.32 5.18
C GLY A 216 -19.15 27.68 5.65
N ILE A 217 -19.57 27.20 6.82
CA ILE A 217 -20.82 27.64 7.46
C ILE A 217 -20.75 29.12 7.81
N ILE A 218 -19.67 29.56 8.50
CA ILE A 218 -19.50 30.96 8.91
C ILE A 218 -19.44 31.89 7.69
N ALA A 219 -18.65 31.51 6.68
CA ALA A 219 -18.48 32.26 5.45
C ALA A 219 -19.67 32.13 4.50
N SER A 220 -20.68 31.32 4.82
CA SER A 220 -21.79 31.01 3.91
C SER A 220 -21.32 30.55 2.52
N SER A 221 -20.22 29.81 2.46
CA SER A 221 -19.60 29.31 1.22
C SER A 221 -19.91 27.83 1.03
N THR A 222 -20.55 27.53 -0.08
CA THR A 222 -20.90 26.17 -0.49
C THR A 222 -19.68 25.45 -1.05
N GLY A 223 -18.76 26.17 -1.69
CA GLY A 223 -17.48 25.65 -2.14
C GLY A 223 -16.64 25.10 -0.99
N LEU A 224 -16.46 25.89 0.08
CA LEU A 224 -15.73 25.43 1.29
C LEU A 224 -16.39 24.24 1.98
N ILE A 225 -17.73 24.24 2.08
CA ILE A 225 -18.45 23.10 2.66
C ILE A 225 -18.22 21.86 1.79
N ALA A 226 -18.32 21.97 0.46
CA ALA A 226 -18.10 20.84 -0.44
C ALA A 226 -16.65 20.31 -0.40
N ASP A 227 -15.65 21.20 -0.34
CA ASP A 227 -14.23 20.83 -0.23
C ASP A 227 -13.96 20.03 1.06
N SER A 228 -14.53 20.51 2.19
CA SER A 228 -14.42 19.79 3.47
C SER A 228 -14.97 18.37 3.41
N LEU A 229 -16.03 18.13 2.62
CA LEU A 229 -16.62 16.80 2.46
C LEU A 229 -15.70 15.84 1.70
N ASP A 230 -14.90 16.35 0.76
CA ASP A 230 -13.88 15.57 0.05
C ASP A 230 -12.74 15.19 1.01
N MET A 231 -12.27 16.15 1.82
CA MET A 231 -11.30 15.91 2.90
C MET A 231 -11.80 14.84 3.89
N PHE A 232 -13.08 14.90 4.25
CA PHE A 232 -13.72 13.88 5.08
C PHE A 232 -13.75 12.52 4.38
N ALA A 233 -14.01 12.51 3.07
CA ALA A 233 -14.05 11.27 2.32
C ALA A 233 -12.70 10.55 2.33
N ASP A 234 -11.62 11.30 2.07
CA ASP A 234 -10.25 10.80 2.13
C ASP A 234 -9.85 10.35 3.54
N ALA A 235 -10.16 11.17 4.55
CA ALA A 235 -9.92 10.81 5.95
C ALA A 235 -10.65 9.53 6.34
N ALA A 236 -11.91 9.34 5.92
CA ALA A 236 -12.66 8.14 6.23
C ALA A 236 -12.05 6.90 5.54
N VAL A 237 -11.59 7.03 4.29
CA VAL A 237 -10.88 5.95 3.57
C VAL A 237 -9.59 5.57 4.30
N TYR A 238 -8.76 6.54 4.69
CA TYR A 238 -7.54 6.27 5.47
C TYR A 238 -7.85 5.68 6.85
N GLY A 239 -8.90 6.16 7.50
CA GLY A 239 -9.37 5.66 8.79
C GLY A 239 -9.82 4.20 8.72
N ILE A 240 -10.58 3.83 7.69
CA ILE A 240 -10.97 2.44 7.42
C ILE A 240 -9.72 1.60 7.13
N ALA A 241 -8.81 2.10 6.26
CA ALA A 241 -7.58 1.38 5.94
C ALA A 241 -6.77 1.06 7.20
N LEU A 242 -6.66 2.00 8.14
CA LEU A 242 -5.93 1.82 9.41
C LEU A 242 -6.70 0.98 10.44
N TYR A 243 -8.01 1.15 10.57
CA TYR A 243 -8.83 0.50 11.59
C TYR A 243 -8.96 -1.01 11.35
N VAL A 244 -8.89 -1.44 10.10
CA VAL A 244 -9.22 -2.81 9.72
C VAL A 244 -8.03 -3.65 9.26
N VAL A 245 -6.80 -3.11 9.36
CA VAL A 245 -5.57 -3.92 9.30
C VAL A 245 -5.62 -4.97 10.41
N GLY A 246 -5.76 -6.25 10.04
CA GLY A 246 -5.77 -7.39 10.96
C GLY A 246 -7.15 -7.83 11.51
N LYS A 247 -8.27 -7.27 11.02
CA LYS A 247 -9.64 -7.69 11.40
C LYS A 247 -10.33 -8.44 10.26
N ALA A 248 -11.27 -9.34 10.60
CA ALA A 248 -12.04 -10.12 9.63
C ALA A 248 -12.82 -9.23 8.65
N ALA A 249 -12.81 -9.58 7.36
CA ALA A 249 -13.29 -8.73 6.27
C ALA A 249 -14.79 -8.40 6.29
N LYS A 250 -15.62 -9.13 7.05
CA LYS A 250 -17.02 -8.71 7.35
C LYS A 250 -17.10 -7.37 8.10
N TYR A 251 -16.11 -7.06 8.95
CA TYR A 251 -16.04 -5.77 9.64
C TYR A 251 -15.48 -4.66 8.73
N GLN A 252 -14.67 -5.01 7.74
CA GLN A 252 -14.15 -4.07 6.71
C GLN A 252 -15.28 -3.51 5.87
N LEU A 253 -16.10 -4.41 5.31
CA LEU A 253 -17.20 -4.05 4.42
C LEU A 253 -18.26 -3.21 5.15
N LYS A 254 -18.60 -3.56 6.39
CA LYS A 254 -19.53 -2.78 7.21
C LYS A 254 -19.02 -1.36 7.48
N ALA A 255 -17.74 -1.20 7.80
CA ALA A 255 -17.14 0.11 8.05
C ALA A 255 -17.12 0.97 6.77
N ALA A 256 -16.76 0.35 5.63
CA ALA A 256 -16.80 1.00 4.31
C ALA A 256 -18.22 1.46 3.94
N HIS A 257 -19.24 0.60 4.08
CA HIS A 257 -20.63 0.99 3.81
C HIS A 257 -21.12 2.08 4.75
N LEU A 258 -20.76 2.04 6.03
CA LEU A 258 -21.14 3.10 6.98
C LEU A 258 -20.57 4.46 6.53
N SER A 259 -19.29 4.49 6.17
CA SER A 259 -18.66 5.70 5.61
C SER A 259 -19.33 6.15 4.32
N GLY A 260 -19.62 5.23 3.41
CA GLY A 260 -20.31 5.54 2.15
C GLY A 260 -21.71 6.13 2.36
N TRP A 261 -22.49 5.62 3.33
CA TRP A 261 -23.79 6.18 3.69
C TRP A 261 -23.69 7.58 4.29
N ILE A 262 -22.70 7.82 5.15
CA ILE A 262 -22.45 9.16 5.72
C ILE A 262 -22.08 10.15 4.61
N GLN A 263 -21.14 9.79 3.73
CA GLN A 263 -20.71 10.63 2.61
C GLN A 263 -21.85 10.90 1.63
N LEU A 264 -22.67 9.88 1.31
CA LEU A 264 -23.86 10.05 0.47
C LEU A 264 -24.82 11.09 1.09
N GLY A 265 -25.10 10.96 2.38
CA GLY A 265 -25.96 11.90 3.11
C GLY A 265 -25.43 13.33 3.10
N LEU A 266 -24.13 13.50 3.36
CA LEU A 266 -23.46 14.80 3.34
C LEU A 266 -23.46 15.42 1.94
N ALA A 267 -23.12 14.67 0.90
CA ALA A 267 -23.12 15.18 -0.48
C ALA A 267 -24.54 15.58 -0.93
N CYS A 268 -25.56 14.80 -0.59
CA CYS A 268 -26.96 15.16 -0.83
C CYS A 268 -27.36 16.44 -0.08
N MET A 269 -26.90 16.61 1.17
CA MET A 269 -27.14 17.82 1.95
C MET A 269 -26.53 19.05 1.27
N VAL A 270 -25.30 18.97 0.78
CA VAL A 270 -24.66 20.11 0.09
C VAL A 270 -25.35 20.41 -1.24
N ILE A 271 -25.70 19.40 -2.05
CA ILE A 271 -26.47 19.61 -3.28
C ILE A 271 -27.82 20.28 -2.98
N PHE A 272 -28.51 19.87 -1.92
CA PHE A 272 -29.73 20.53 -1.48
C PHE A 272 -29.48 21.99 -1.09
N ASP A 273 -28.41 22.27 -0.36
CA ASP A 273 -28.03 23.63 0.02
C ASP A 273 -27.65 24.50 -1.20
N VAL A 274 -26.95 23.93 -2.20
CA VAL A 274 -26.68 24.58 -3.50
C VAL A 274 -28.00 25.00 -4.15
N ILE A 275 -28.96 24.08 -4.27
CA ILE A 275 -30.26 24.35 -4.90
C ILE A 275 -31.01 25.44 -4.12
N ARG A 276 -31.02 25.36 -2.79
CA ARG A 276 -31.66 26.35 -1.92
C ARG A 276 -31.04 27.74 -2.12
N ARG A 277 -29.70 27.85 -2.09
CA ARG A 277 -28.98 29.12 -2.26
C ARG A 277 -29.03 29.65 -3.68
N PHE A 278 -29.19 28.78 -4.68
CA PHE A 278 -29.44 29.21 -6.04
C PHE A 278 -30.80 29.93 -6.17
N LEU A 279 -31.82 29.49 -5.43
CA LEU A 279 -33.17 30.09 -5.47
C LEU A 279 -33.35 31.28 -4.52
N ILE A 280 -32.79 31.21 -3.32
CA ILE A 280 -33.01 32.19 -2.24
C ILE A 280 -31.87 33.22 -2.17
N GLY A 281 -30.72 32.92 -2.77
CA GLY A 281 -29.50 33.69 -2.66
C GLY A 281 -28.64 33.29 -1.46
N SER A 282 -27.38 33.72 -1.49
CA SER A 282 -26.43 33.63 -0.38
C SER A 282 -25.37 34.71 -0.53
N GLU A 283 -24.76 35.12 0.59
CA GLU A 283 -23.65 36.09 0.58
C GLU A 283 -22.35 35.41 1.07
N PRO A 284 -21.66 34.66 0.19
CA PRO A 284 -20.41 34.03 0.56
C PRO A 284 -19.34 35.08 0.85
N GLN A 285 -18.70 34.98 2.02
CA GLN A 285 -17.66 35.90 2.46
C GLN A 285 -16.33 35.59 1.75
N SER A 286 -16.07 36.27 0.64
CA SER A 286 -14.93 36.01 -0.25
C SER A 286 -13.57 35.97 0.44
N MET A 287 -13.30 36.87 1.40
CA MET A 287 -12.02 36.92 2.09
C MET A 287 -11.78 35.69 2.97
N LEU A 288 -12.81 35.17 3.65
CA LEU A 288 -12.69 33.94 4.44
C LEU A 288 -12.53 32.73 3.51
N MET A 289 -13.28 32.70 2.41
CA MET A 289 -13.19 31.65 1.40
C MET A 289 -11.77 31.52 0.82
N ILE A 290 -11.18 32.65 0.40
CA ILE A 290 -9.79 32.69 -0.10
C ILE A 290 -8.79 32.32 1.00
N GLY A 291 -8.96 32.88 2.20
CA GLY A 291 -8.02 32.66 3.30
C GLY A 291 -7.97 31.20 3.75
N ILE A 292 -9.12 30.55 3.86
CA ILE A 292 -9.21 29.15 4.24
C ILE A 292 -8.76 28.24 3.10
N GLY A 293 -9.17 28.52 1.85
CA GLY A 293 -8.70 27.78 0.69
C GLY A 293 -7.17 27.84 0.53
N LEU A 294 -6.54 28.98 0.84
CA LEU A 294 -5.07 29.08 0.86
C LEU A 294 -4.44 28.22 1.97
N LEU A 295 -5.04 28.18 3.16
CA LEU A 295 -4.57 27.35 4.26
C LEU A 295 -4.64 25.86 3.88
N ALA A 296 -5.78 25.42 3.33
CA ALA A 296 -5.98 24.05 2.88
C ALA A 296 -5.06 23.70 1.71
N LEU A 297 -4.85 24.61 0.75
CA LEU A 297 -3.87 24.47 -0.32
C LEU A 297 -2.45 24.24 0.22
N ILE A 298 -1.99 25.02 1.21
CA ILE A 298 -0.66 24.87 1.82
C ILE A 298 -0.53 23.49 2.50
N ALA A 299 -1.57 23.08 3.23
CA ALA A 299 -1.58 21.79 3.91
C ALA A 299 -1.55 20.63 2.90
N ASN A 300 -2.33 20.69 1.83
CA ASN A 300 -2.37 19.65 0.79
C ASN A 300 -1.09 19.61 -0.05
N ILE A 301 -0.46 20.75 -0.34
CA ILE A 301 0.90 20.78 -0.92
C ILE A 301 1.91 20.14 0.04
N THR A 302 1.79 20.38 1.35
CA THR A 302 2.68 19.77 2.34
C THR A 302 2.52 18.25 2.36
N CYS A 303 1.28 17.74 2.32
CA CYS A 303 1.00 16.30 2.14
C CYS A 303 1.66 15.75 0.88
N LEU A 304 1.49 16.44 -0.25
CA LEU A 304 2.06 16.07 -1.54
C LEU A 304 3.60 16.02 -1.51
N LEU A 305 4.24 16.97 -0.82
CA LEU A 305 5.70 17.02 -0.64
C LEU A 305 6.21 15.90 0.29
N LEU A 306 5.53 15.65 1.42
CA LEU A 306 5.84 14.56 2.35
C LEU A 306 5.79 13.19 1.66
N LEU A 307 4.77 13.02 0.80
CA LEU A 307 4.68 11.87 -0.08
C LEU A 307 5.86 11.85 -1.05
N SER A 308 6.16 12.96 -1.75
CA SER A 308 7.23 12.99 -2.76
C SER A 308 8.62 12.61 -2.25
N ASN A 309 8.92 12.83 -0.96
CA ASN A 309 10.21 12.53 -0.34
C ASN A 309 10.48 11.03 -0.12
N HIS A 310 9.47 10.16 -0.25
CA HIS A 310 9.61 8.71 -0.09
C HIS A 310 9.75 7.97 -1.45
N LYS A 311 10.04 8.71 -2.54
CA LYS A 311 9.80 8.36 -3.97
C LYS A 311 10.37 7.04 -4.46
N GLU A 312 11.29 6.44 -3.72
CA GLU A 312 11.94 5.18 -4.08
C GLU A 312 11.15 3.94 -3.63
N ASN A 313 10.09 4.10 -2.82
CA ASN A 313 9.33 3.00 -2.25
C ASN A 313 7.94 2.80 -2.89
N GLY A 314 7.92 2.37 -4.16
CA GLY A 314 6.78 1.67 -4.78
C GLY A 314 5.54 2.48 -5.20
N ALA A 315 4.67 1.84 -6.00
CA ALA A 315 3.52 2.43 -6.69
C ALA A 315 2.46 3.09 -5.76
N HIS A 316 2.40 2.69 -4.48
CA HIS A 316 1.48 3.23 -3.47
C HIS A 316 1.59 4.73 -3.24
N MET A 317 2.73 5.33 -3.58
CA MET A 317 2.98 6.76 -3.40
C MET A 317 2.53 7.66 -4.55
N LYS A 318 2.53 7.14 -5.78
CA LYS A 318 2.17 7.95 -6.96
C LYS A 318 0.65 8.21 -7.02
N ALA A 319 -0.16 7.30 -6.49
CA ALA A 319 -1.60 7.50 -6.37
C ALA A 319 -1.99 8.43 -5.21
N SER A 320 -1.29 8.37 -4.06
CA SER A 320 -1.45 9.38 -3.00
C SER A 320 -1.07 10.79 -3.50
N TRP A 321 -0.13 10.88 -4.45
CA TRP A 321 0.20 12.12 -5.15
C TRP A 321 -0.93 12.61 -6.07
N ILE A 322 -1.70 11.72 -6.73
CA ILE A 322 -2.85 12.11 -7.56
C ILE A 322 -4.02 12.60 -6.72
N PHE A 323 -4.37 11.91 -5.63
CA PHE A 323 -5.42 12.35 -4.70
C PHE A 323 -5.10 13.71 -4.09
N SER A 324 -3.89 13.83 -3.55
CA SER A 324 -3.43 15.11 -2.99
C SER A 324 -3.24 16.20 -4.07
N ALA A 325 -3.09 15.84 -5.36
CA ALA A 325 -3.15 16.79 -6.47
C ALA A 325 -4.59 17.20 -6.83
N ASN A 326 -5.57 16.30 -6.70
CA ASN A 326 -6.98 16.62 -6.86
C ASN A 326 -7.43 17.62 -5.78
N ASP A 327 -7.04 17.38 -4.53
CA ASP A 327 -7.24 18.32 -3.43
C ASP A 327 -6.69 19.72 -3.75
N VAL A 328 -5.48 19.78 -4.31
CA VAL A 328 -4.86 21.03 -4.76
C VAL A 328 -5.69 21.72 -5.86
N ILE A 329 -6.24 20.96 -6.81
CA ILE A 329 -7.09 21.50 -7.88
C ILE A 329 -8.40 22.04 -7.32
N VAL A 330 -9.04 21.31 -6.40
CA VAL A 330 -10.30 21.73 -5.75
C VAL A 330 -10.07 23.00 -4.94
N ASN A 331 -9.04 23.01 -4.08
CA ASN A 331 -8.64 24.18 -3.30
C ASN A 331 -8.36 25.41 -4.17
N LEU A 332 -7.66 25.22 -5.29
CA LEU A 332 -7.42 26.29 -6.26
C LEU A 332 -8.74 26.77 -6.88
N GLY A 333 -9.65 25.86 -7.19
CA GLY A 333 -11.01 26.17 -7.64
C GLY A 333 -11.77 27.02 -6.64
N VAL A 334 -11.72 26.69 -5.35
CA VAL A 334 -12.33 27.47 -4.25
C VAL A 334 -11.67 28.84 -4.14
N ILE A 335 -10.35 28.95 -4.19
CA ILE A 335 -9.66 30.26 -4.16
C ILE A 335 -10.08 31.14 -5.35
N ILE A 336 -10.11 30.58 -6.56
CA ILE A 336 -10.53 31.28 -7.78
C ILE A 336 -11.99 31.71 -7.65
N ALA A 337 -12.88 30.83 -7.19
CA ALA A 337 -14.28 31.15 -6.96
C ALA A 337 -14.43 32.27 -5.93
N GLY A 338 -13.68 32.27 -4.83
CA GLY A 338 -13.68 33.36 -3.85
C GLY A 338 -13.22 34.68 -4.46
N GLY A 339 -12.20 34.66 -5.31
CA GLY A 339 -11.78 35.83 -6.09
C GLY A 339 -12.86 36.33 -7.04
N LEU A 340 -13.55 35.42 -7.74
CA LEU A 340 -14.67 35.77 -8.63
C LEU A 340 -15.87 36.31 -7.86
N VAL A 341 -16.21 35.75 -6.69
CA VAL A 341 -17.26 36.28 -5.82
C VAL A 341 -16.90 37.72 -5.40
N TYR A 342 -15.65 37.96 -5.01
CA TYR A 342 -15.18 39.31 -4.66
C TYR A 342 -15.29 40.31 -5.83
N LEU A 343 -14.95 39.88 -7.05
CA LEU A 343 -14.95 40.76 -8.23
C LEU A 343 -16.34 40.98 -8.83
N THR A 344 -17.21 39.97 -8.77
CA THR A 344 -18.54 39.98 -9.42
C THR A 344 -19.67 40.31 -8.46
N GLU A 345 -19.37 40.36 -7.15
CA GLU A 345 -20.36 40.50 -6.07
C GLU A 345 -21.51 39.48 -6.19
N SER A 346 -21.20 38.31 -6.75
CA SER A 346 -22.17 37.27 -7.06
C SER A 346 -21.80 35.96 -6.39
N HIS A 347 -22.80 35.24 -5.90
CA HIS A 347 -22.63 33.94 -5.25
C HIS A 347 -22.56 32.76 -6.23
N TYR A 348 -22.83 32.96 -7.52
CA TYR A 348 -22.81 31.89 -8.53
C TYR A 348 -21.46 31.16 -8.66
N PRO A 349 -20.29 31.82 -8.61
CA PRO A 349 -19.00 31.12 -8.70
C PRO A 349 -18.79 30.11 -7.56
N ASP A 350 -19.17 30.47 -6.33
CA ASP A 350 -19.11 29.58 -5.16
C ASP A 350 -20.06 28.39 -5.30
N LEU A 351 -21.31 28.64 -5.72
CA LEU A 351 -22.29 27.57 -5.95
C LEU A 351 -21.86 26.60 -7.05
N LEU A 352 -21.25 27.10 -8.13
CA LEU A 352 -20.77 26.27 -9.24
C LEU A 352 -19.68 25.31 -8.77
N ILE A 353 -18.66 25.82 -8.07
CA ILE A 353 -17.59 24.97 -7.52
C ILE A 353 -18.16 24.00 -6.48
N GLY A 354 -19.00 24.47 -5.57
CA GLY A 354 -19.65 23.62 -4.57
C GLY A 354 -20.45 22.48 -5.19
N MET A 355 -21.16 22.74 -6.30
CA MET A 355 -21.91 21.71 -7.04
C MET A 355 -20.98 20.68 -7.68
N ILE A 356 -19.91 21.12 -8.36
CA ILE A 356 -18.94 20.24 -9.02
C ILE A 356 -18.30 19.29 -8.00
N VAL A 357 -17.79 19.85 -6.90
CA VAL A 357 -17.13 19.06 -5.85
C VAL A 357 -18.11 18.09 -5.19
N SER A 358 -19.33 18.54 -4.87
CA SER A 358 -20.35 17.66 -4.28
C SER A 358 -20.71 16.47 -5.18
N LEU A 359 -20.73 16.66 -6.50
CA LEU A 359 -20.96 15.57 -7.45
C LEU A 359 -19.81 14.56 -7.47
N PHE A 360 -18.57 15.01 -7.34
CA PHE A 360 -17.42 14.12 -7.20
C PHE A 360 -17.53 13.25 -5.94
N VAL A 361 -17.79 13.87 -4.79
CA VAL A 361 -17.99 13.16 -3.51
C VAL A 361 -19.16 12.18 -3.60
N LEU A 362 -20.28 12.59 -4.20
CA LEU A 362 -21.45 11.73 -4.39
C LEU A 362 -21.12 10.48 -5.22
N ASN A 363 -20.34 10.63 -6.29
CA ASN A 363 -19.91 9.49 -7.10
C ASN A 363 -18.94 8.57 -6.33
N GLY A 364 -18.04 9.14 -5.52
CA GLY A 364 -17.17 8.39 -4.61
C GLY A 364 -17.99 7.54 -3.61
N ALA A 365 -18.95 8.16 -2.94
CA ALA A 365 -19.85 7.47 -2.00
C ALA A 365 -20.63 6.32 -2.67
N ARG A 366 -21.14 6.54 -3.88
CA ARG A 366 -21.84 5.50 -4.66
C ARG A 366 -20.93 4.32 -4.99
N LYS A 367 -19.66 4.56 -5.35
CA LYS A 367 -18.67 3.50 -5.61
C LYS A 367 -18.42 2.67 -4.35
N ILE A 368 -18.26 3.33 -3.19
CA ILE A 368 -18.05 2.64 -1.90
C ILE A 368 -19.27 1.78 -1.54
N LEU A 369 -20.49 2.28 -1.75
CA LEU A 369 -21.71 1.53 -1.47
C LEU A 369 -21.97 0.35 -2.42
N ALA A 370 -21.32 0.31 -3.59
CA ALA A 370 -21.45 -0.78 -4.54
C ALA A 370 -20.60 -2.01 -4.20
N LEU A 371 -19.74 -1.93 -3.19
CA LEU A 371 -18.92 -3.04 -2.70
C LEU A 371 -19.81 -4.19 -2.16
N LYS A 372 -19.45 -5.46 -2.45
CA LYS A 372 -20.24 -6.66 -2.10
C LYS A 372 -19.44 -7.75 -1.42
#